data_AF-C0E6F6-F1
#
_entry.id   AF-C0E6F6-F1
#
_cell.length_a   1.000
_cell.length_b   1.000
_cell.length_c   1.000
_cell.angle_alpha   90.00
_cell.angle_beta   90.00
_cell.angle_gamma   90.00
#
_symmetry.space_group_name_H-M   'P 1'
#
loop_
_entity.id
_entity.type
_entity.pdbx_description
1 polymer ?
#
loop_
_entity_poly.entity_id
_entity_poly.type
_entity_poly.pdbx_seq_one_letter_code
_entity_poly.pdbx_strand_id
1 'polypeptide(L)'
;MTRRYSQIDPWFIQRGYKRVGTRMCYYRLQQGDLLFELSITASSSKYDHTKWTTLITYFASLPKFGKLHVELQKNSSFSPPPTGPNSSFKGLFAISQNYTPGQYGFPWVMHFLRLENETIGPTWRNLLRQFDHDLPIAWADLSVADDLYEQVFQSKYWAWYDLLHGQLFTLLHQQRWDDALEHVHSWTEKDINKQGLDEEPGKWTAQEELDNAIRLVTEYVEKHQK
;
A
#
# COMPACT_ATOMS: atom_id res chain seq x y z
N MET A 1 23.68 -4.93 -13.95
CA MET A 1 22.70 -3.88 -14.31
C MET A 1 22.76 -2.78 -13.26
N THR A 2 22.93 -1.53 -13.67
CA THR A 2 22.97 -0.36 -12.78
C THR A 2 21.63 -0.20 -12.07
N ARG A 3 21.66 0.09 -10.77
CA ARG A 3 20.45 0.36 -9.98
C ARG A 3 19.80 1.64 -10.52
N ARG A 4 18.51 1.57 -10.89
CA ARG A 4 17.79 2.76 -11.37
C ARG A 4 17.69 3.79 -10.25
N TYR A 5 17.90 5.05 -10.63
CA TYR A 5 17.86 6.19 -9.72
C TYR A 5 18.72 6.03 -8.46
N SER A 6 19.86 5.33 -8.49
CA SER A 6 20.67 5.19 -7.28
C SER A 6 21.29 6.51 -6.79
N GLN A 7 21.34 7.53 -7.65
CA GLN A 7 21.84 8.86 -7.28
C GLN A 7 21.01 9.52 -6.16
N ILE A 8 19.73 9.17 -6.00
CA ILE A 8 18.87 9.74 -4.94
C ILE A 8 18.90 8.90 -3.64
N ASP A 9 19.52 7.71 -3.64
CA ASP A 9 19.58 6.84 -2.46
C ASP A 9 20.11 7.56 -1.21
N PRO A 10 21.18 8.38 -1.27
CA PRO A 10 21.68 9.09 -0.09
C PRO A 10 20.64 10.00 0.57
N TRP A 11 19.77 10.63 -0.23
CA TRP A 11 18.73 11.54 0.30
C TRP A 11 17.74 10.79 1.19
N PHE A 12 17.32 9.60 0.77
CA PHE A 12 16.40 8.73 1.50
C PHE A 12 17.07 8.10 2.73
N ILE A 13 18.30 7.58 2.57
CA ILE A 13 19.04 6.93 3.65
C ILE A 13 19.31 7.90 4.81
N GLN A 14 19.67 9.15 4.51
CA GLN A 14 19.86 10.20 5.54
C GLN A 14 18.59 10.49 6.35
N ARG A 15 17.41 10.16 5.81
CA ARG A 15 16.10 10.34 6.45
C ARG A 15 15.54 9.04 7.05
N GLY A 16 16.38 8.01 7.19
CA GLY A 16 16.01 6.74 7.82
C GLY A 16 15.30 5.74 6.90
N TYR A 17 15.12 6.07 5.61
CA TYR A 17 14.55 5.12 4.67
C TYR A 17 15.56 4.06 4.26
N LYS A 18 15.08 2.83 4.09
CA LYS A 18 15.84 1.71 3.53
C LYS A 18 15.41 1.44 2.10
N ARG A 19 16.37 1.50 1.16
CA ARG A 19 16.17 1.04 -0.22
C ARG A 19 15.90 -0.47 -0.23
N VAL A 20 14.80 -0.88 -0.83
CA VAL A 20 14.47 -2.28 -1.11
C VAL A 20 14.23 -2.43 -2.62
N GLY A 21 14.76 -3.50 -3.21
CA GLY A 21 14.70 -3.71 -4.66
C GLY A 21 15.86 -3.06 -5.45
N THR A 22 16.26 -3.76 -6.51
CA THR A 22 17.39 -3.38 -7.38
C THR A 22 16.93 -2.81 -8.72
N ARG A 23 15.77 -3.25 -9.23
CA ARG A 23 15.19 -2.83 -10.52
C ARG A 23 14.21 -1.66 -10.38
N MET A 24 13.36 -1.72 -9.36
CA MET A 24 12.44 -0.64 -8.98
C MET A 24 12.98 0.06 -7.73
N CYS A 25 12.64 1.34 -7.56
CA CYS A 25 13.16 2.13 -6.45
C CYS A 25 12.09 2.19 -5.36
N TYR A 26 12.19 1.27 -4.41
CA TYR A 26 11.30 1.24 -3.26
C TYR A 26 12.08 1.69 -2.03
N TYR A 27 11.51 2.60 -1.27
CA TYR A 27 12.11 3.12 -0.04
C TYR A 27 11.16 2.90 1.12
N ARG A 28 11.62 2.16 2.12
CA ARG A 28 10.83 1.78 3.29
C ARG A 28 11.21 2.56 4.52
N LEU A 29 10.22 3.06 5.25
CA LEU A 29 10.38 3.69 6.56
C LEU A 29 9.49 2.98 7.58
N GLN A 30 10.09 2.47 8.65
CA GLN A 30 9.36 1.87 9.76
C GLN A 30 9.07 2.94 10.82
N GLN A 31 7.83 3.04 11.29
CA GLN A 31 7.42 3.90 12.40
C GLN A 31 6.50 3.09 13.33
N GLY A 32 7.03 2.65 14.48
CA GLY A 32 6.31 1.74 15.37
C GLY A 32 5.90 0.45 14.63
N ASP A 33 4.61 0.11 14.68
CA ASP A 33 4.02 -1.03 13.97
C ASP A 33 3.80 -0.77 12.47
N LEU A 34 3.84 0.48 12.02
CA LEU A 34 3.55 0.88 10.64
C LEU A 34 4.80 0.80 9.78
N LEU A 35 4.61 0.32 8.55
CA LEU A 35 5.62 0.36 7.50
C LEU A 35 5.11 1.19 6.33
N PHE A 36 5.84 2.26 6.04
CA PHE A 36 5.61 3.09 4.87
C PHE A 36 6.54 2.71 3.73
N GLU A 37 6.03 2.66 2.49
CA GLU A 37 6.82 2.35 1.30
C GLU A 37 6.57 3.38 0.20
N LEU A 38 7.62 4.11 -0.19
CA LEU A 38 7.62 4.95 -1.39
C LEU A 38 8.04 4.13 -2.59
N SER A 39 7.12 3.96 -3.53
CA SER A 39 7.32 3.27 -4.78
C SER A 39 7.59 4.26 -5.91
N ILE A 40 8.80 4.22 -6.47
CA ILE A 40 9.17 4.98 -7.67
C ILE A 40 9.40 3.98 -8.80
N THR A 41 8.41 3.89 -9.69
CA THR A 41 8.39 2.97 -10.83
C THR A 41 8.70 3.73 -12.10
N ALA A 42 9.77 3.32 -12.80
CA ALA A 42 10.19 3.91 -14.06
C ALA A 42 9.90 2.95 -15.22
N SER A 43 9.18 3.42 -16.23
CA SER A 43 9.00 2.72 -17.51
C SER A 43 9.66 3.53 -18.63
N SER A 44 10.14 2.85 -19.68
CA SER A 44 10.62 3.55 -20.87
C SER A 44 9.49 4.38 -21.47
N SER A 45 9.77 5.63 -21.83
CA SER A 45 8.76 6.44 -22.51
C SER A 45 8.33 5.77 -23.81
N LYS A 46 7.03 5.82 -24.11
CA LYS A 46 6.47 5.31 -25.38
C LYS A 46 6.99 6.06 -26.60
N TYR A 47 7.40 7.32 -26.42
CA TYR A 47 7.80 8.22 -27.51
C TYR A 47 9.32 8.46 -27.59
N ASP A 48 10.06 8.20 -26.51
CA ASP A 48 11.51 8.42 -26.44
C ASP A 48 12.13 7.41 -25.48
N HIS A 49 12.67 6.31 -26.03
CA HIS A 49 13.25 5.22 -25.24
C HIS A 49 14.51 5.61 -24.46
N THR A 50 15.09 6.79 -24.73
CA THR A 50 16.19 7.34 -23.92
C THR A 50 15.70 7.98 -22.63
N LYS A 51 14.38 8.23 -22.51
CA LYS A 51 13.76 8.86 -21.35
C LYS A 51 12.88 7.88 -20.60
N TRP A 52 12.82 8.05 -19.28
CA TRP A 52 11.90 7.30 -18.44
C TRP A 52 10.69 8.15 -18.09
N THR A 53 9.53 7.51 -18.10
CA THR A 53 8.34 8.01 -17.45
C THR A 53 8.29 7.39 -16.06
N THR A 54 8.17 8.23 -15.03
CA THR A 54 8.17 7.79 -13.63
C THR A 54 6.79 7.96 -13.03
N LEU A 55 6.33 6.95 -12.32
CA LEU A 55 5.15 7.00 -11.47
C LEU A 55 5.59 6.82 -10.02
N ILE A 56 5.03 7.64 -9.13
CA ILE A 56 5.35 7.61 -7.70
C ILE A 56 4.09 7.38 -6.90
N THR A 57 4.16 6.44 -5.95
CA THR A 57 3.07 6.13 -5.03
C THR A 57 3.66 5.93 -3.63
N TYR A 58 2.95 6.32 -2.60
CA TYR A 58 3.32 6.04 -1.21
C TYR A 58 2.26 5.16 -0.57
N PHE A 59 2.70 4.16 0.18
CA PHE A 59 1.83 3.17 0.79
C PHE A 59 2.07 3.08 2.29
N ALA A 60 1.04 2.71 3.04
CA ALA A 60 1.13 2.34 4.44
C ALA A 60 0.61 0.92 4.66
N SER A 61 1.35 0.17 5.46
CA SER A 61 1.09 -1.24 5.74
C SER A 61 1.28 -1.57 7.22
N LEU A 62 0.62 -2.64 7.63
CA LEU A 62 0.73 -3.28 8.93
C LEU A 62 1.35 -4.67 8.73
N PRO A 63 2.70 -4.78 8.72
CA PRO A 63 3.38 -6.03 8.35
C PRO A 63 3.00 -7.24 9.21
N LYS A 64 2.54 -7.01 10.46
CA LYS A 64 2.08 -8.07 11.36
C LYS A 64 0.92 -8.89 10.79
N PHE A 65 0.08 -8.29 9.94
CA PHE A 65 -1.01 -8.99 9.24
C PHE A 65 -0.60 -9.61 7.92
N GLY A 66 0.68 -9.54 7.53
CA GLY A 66 1.14 -10.08 6.26
C GLY A 66 0.91 -11.59 6.09
N LYS A 67 0.87 -12.36 7.17
CA LYS A 67 0.51 -13.79 7.12
C LYS A 67 -1.01 -13.98 6.95
N LEU A 68 -1.81 -13.26 7.74
CA LEU A 68 -3.26 -13.29 7.64
C LEU A 68 -3.72 -12.90 6.23
N HIS A 69 -3.16 -11.82 5.66
CA HIS A 69 -3.47 -11.38 4.29
C HIS A 69 -3.19 -12.47 3.25
N VAL A 70 -2.07 -13.20 3.38
CA VAL A 70 -1.79 -14.33 2.47
C VAL A 70 -2.84 -15.42 2.63
N GLU A 71 -3.20 -15.82 3.85
CA GLU A 71 -4.18 -16.89 4.10
C GLU A 71 -5.60 -16.54 3.65
N LEU A 72 -5.96 -15.24 3.68
CA LEU A 72 -7.25 -14.75 3.18
C LEU A 72 -7.38 -14.94 1.66
N GLN A 73 -6.28 -14.81 0.91
CA GLN A 73 -6.31 -14.82 -0.56
C GLN A 73 -5.56 -15.99 -1.22
N LYS A 74 -5.01 -16.93 -0.44
CA LYS A 74 -4.04 -17.94 -0.94
C LYS A 74 -4.53 -18.78 -2.13
N ASN A 75 -5.85 -18.98 -2.24
CA ASN A 75 -6.48 -19.76 -3.30
C ASN A 75 -7.62 -18.99 -3.98
N SER A 76 -7.60 -17.66 -3.93
CA SER A 76 -8.62 -16.81 -4.54
C SER A 76 -8.60 -16.92 -6.08
N SER A 77 -9.79 -17.01 -6.67
CA SER A 77 -10.00 -16.87 -8.13
C SER A 77 -9.88 -15.42 -8.61
N PHE A 78 -10.06 -14.45 -7.72
CA PHE A 78 -10.32 -13.05 -8.10
C PHE A 78 -9.14 -12.13 -7.79
N SER A 79 -8.36 -12.48 -6.76
CA SER A 79 -7.25 -11.67 -6.28
C SER A 79 -5.98 -12.50 -6.13
N PRO A 80 -4.85 -12.08 -6.72
CA PRO A 80 -3.60 -12.78 -6.50
C PRO A 80 -3.13 -12.55 -5.05
N PRO A 81 -2.76 -13.61 -4.30
CA PRO A 81 -2.28 -13.43 -2.93
C PRO A 81 -1.00 -12.58 -2.91
N PRO A 82 -0.72 -11.83 -1.82
CA PRO A 82 0.45 -10.96 -1.70
C PRO A 82 1.73 -11.78 -1.44
N THR A 83 2.09 -12.65 -2.38
CA THR A 83 3.27 -13.52 -2.38
C THR A 83 4.13 -13.26 -3.62
N GLY A 84 5.38 -13.73 -3.60
CA GLY A 84 6.30 -13.57 -4.73
C GLY A 84 6.43 -12.09 -5.16
N PRO A 85 6.13 -11.76 -6.44
CA PRO A 85 6.16 -10.38 -6.95
C PRO A 85 5.27 -9.39 -6.18
N ASN A 86 4.18 -9.86 -5.56
CA ASN A 86 3.21 -9.04 -4.83
C ASN A 86 3.51 -8.95 -3.32
N SER A 87 4.68 -9.42 -2.88
CA SER A 87 5.03 -9.47 -1.45
C SER A 87 5.12 -8.11 -0.76
N SER A 88 5.23 -7.01 -1.51
CA SER A 88 5.13 -5.63 -0.99
C SER A 88 3.72 -5.25 -0.55
N PHE A 89 2.68 -5.97 -0.98
CA PHE A 89 1.28 -5.71 -0.63
C PHE A 89 0.83 -6.38 0.68
N LYS A 90 1.73 -7.04 1.40
CA LYS A 90 1.40 -7.71 2.66
C LYS A 90 0.99 -6.70 3.73
N GLY A 91 -0.20 -6.90 4.30
CA GLY A 91 -0.78 -6.00 5.30
C GLY A 91 -0.99 -4.57 4.82
N LEU A 92 -1.01 -4.31 3.50
CA LEU A 92 -1.27 -2.97 2.98
C LEU A 92 -2.69 -2.53 3.37
N PHE A 93 -2.84 -1.29 3.83
CA PHE A 93 -4.17 -0.76 4.18
C PHE A 93 -4.44 0.61 3.55
N ALA A 94 -3.41 1.43 3.35
CA ALA A 94 -3.59 2.76 2.77
C ALA A 94 -2.62 3.07 1.63
N ILE A 95 -3.08 3.92 0.71
CA ILE A 95 -2.35 4.44 -0.44
C ILE A 95 -2.48 5.97 -0.46
N SER A 96 -1.40 6.65 -0.82
CA SER A 96 -1.38 8.11 -0.93
C SER A 96 -2.33 8.61 -2.02
N GLN A 97 -2.96 9.75 -1.79
CA GLN A 97 -3.84 10.42 -2.73
C GLN A 97 -3.09 11.45 -3.58
N ASN A 98 -3.50 11.56 -4.84
CA ASN A 98 -3.03 12.60 -5.75
C ASN A 98 -3.76 13.92 -5.46
N TYR A 99 -3.04 15.03 -5.56
CA TYR A 99 -3.66 16.35 -5.46
C TYR A 99 -4.58 16.59 -6.65
N THR A 100 -5.84 16.95 -6.39
CA THR A 100 -6.75 17.51 -7.39
C THR A 100 -7.21 18.89 -6.93
N PRO A 101 -7.41 19.89 -7.82
CA PRO A 101 -7.87 21.21 -7.40
C PRO A 101 -9.16 21.13 -6.57
N GLY A 102 -9.11 21.61 -5.32
CA GLY A 102 -10.23 21.52 -4.37
C GLY A 102 -10.21 20.28 -3.46
N GLN A 103 -9.30 19.33 -3.69
CA GLN A 103 -8.99 18.24 -2.78
C GLN A 103 -7.54 18.36 -2.29
N TYR A 104 -7.28 17.80 -1.12
CA TYR A 104 -5.93 17.69 -0.58
C TYR A 104 -5.30 16.38 -1.06
N GLY A 105 -3.98 16.35 -1.14
CA GLY A 105 -3.20 15.23 -1.64
C GLY A 105 -1.80 15.69 -2.03
N PHE A 106 -1.00 14.79 -2.60
CA PHE A 106 0.36 15.12 -3.02
C PHE A 106 0.47 15.29 -4.53
N PRO A 107 1.07 16.37 -5.05
CA PRO A 107 1.10 16.67 -6.49
C PRO A 107 1.96 15.69 -7.30
N TRP A 108 2.86 14.94 -6.64
CA TRP A 108 3.72 13.94 -7.27
C TRP A 108 3.11 12.54 -7.29
N VAL A 109 2.05 12.28 -6.53
CA VAL A 109 1.43 10.96 -6.44
C VAL A 109 0.68 10.64 -7.72
N MET A 110 0.91 9.45 -8.26
CA MET A 110 0.22 8.94 -9.45
C MET A 110 0.25 9.88 -10.68
N HIS A 111 1.19 10.83 -10.72
CA HIS A 111 1.47 11.68 -11.86
C HIS A 111 2.67 11.15 -12.64
N PHE A 112 2.58 11.20 -13.98
CA PHE A 112 3.70 10.83 -14.84
C PHE A 112 4.77 11.94 -14.86
N LEU A 113 5.90 11.67 -14.20
CA LEU A 113 7.02 12.59 -14.11
C LEU A 113 8.13 12.18 -15.08
N ARG A 114 8.74 13.18 -15.74
CA ARG A 114 9.98 12.99 -16.50
C ARG A 114 11.13 13.47 -15.63
N LEU A 115 11.95 12.52 -15.20
CA LEU A 115 13.06 12.76 -14.26
C LEU A 115 14.39 12.46 -14.96
N GLU A 116 15.48 13.10 -14.53
CA GLU A 116 16.79 12.82 -15.10
C GLU A 116 17.27 11.41 -14.72
N ASN A 117 17.72 10.62 -15.70
CA ASN A 117 18.02 9.19 -15.49
C ASN A 117 19.23 8.96 -14.55
N GLU A 118 20.31 9.72 -14.74
CA GLU A 118 21.63 9.40 -14.15
C GLU A 118 22.10 10.42 -13.11
N THR A 119 21.63 11.67 -13.17
CA THR A 119 22.09 12.76 -12.30
C THR A 119 20.92 13.40 -11.56
N ILE A 120 21.22 14.12 -10.47
CA ILE A 120 20.23 14.94 -9.76
C ILE A 120 20.16 16.30 -10.45
N GLY A 121 19.34 16.39 -11.49
CA GLY A 121 19.04 17.62 -12.23
C GLY A 121 17.92 18.44 -11.59
N PRO A 122 17.44 19.50 -12.28
CA PRO A 122 16.42 20.40 -11.76
C PRO A 122 15.10 19.70 -11.37
N THR A 123 14.65 18.71 -12.15
CA THR A 123 13.38 18.03 -11.86
C THR A 123 13.48 17.16 -10.60
N TRP A 124 14.58 16.42 -10.44
CA TRP A 124 14.87 15.72 -9.19
C TRP A 124 14.98 16.66 -8.00
N ARG A 125 15.72 17.77 -8.11
CA ARG A 125 15.85 18.72 -7.00
C ARG A 125 14.49 19.29 -6.57
N ASN A 126 13.61 19.58 -7.52
CA ASN A 126 12.28 20.05 -7.21
C ASN A 126 11.46 18.98 -6.47
N LEU A 127 11.47 17.74 -6.97
CA LEU A 127 10.75 16.63 -6.35
C LEU A 127 11.29 16.29 -4.95
N LEU A 128 12.61 16.29 -4.76
CA LEU A 128 13.22 16.02 -3.44
C LEU A 128 12.87 17.13 -2.43
N ARG A 129 12.72 18.39 -2.86
CA ARG A 129 12.21 19.47 -1.99
C ARG A 129 10.75 19.25 -1.60
N GLN A 130 9.92 18.80 -2.54
CA GLN A 130 8.53 18.43 -2.23
C GLN A 130 8.50 17.29 -1.22
N PHE A 131 9.29 16.22 -1.43
CA PHE A 131 9.39 15.11 -0.48
C PHE A 131 9.86 15.54 0.91
N ASP A 132 10.76 16.52 1.01
CA ASP A 132 11.25 17.03 2.30
C ASP A 132 10.13 17.64 3.14
N HIS A 133 9.12 18.21 2.48
CA HIS A 133 7.92 18.75 3.12
C HIS A 133 6.84 17.68 3.29
N ASP A 134 6.53 16.94 2.22
CA ASP A 134 5.35 16.10 2.10
C ASP A 134 5.46 14.77 2.86
N LEU A 135 6.62 14.10 2.80
CA LEU A 135 6.77 12.78 3.41
C LEU A 135 6.63 12.83 4.94
N PRO A 136 7.25 13.77 5.67
CA PRO A 136 7.02 13.97 7.09
C PRO A 136 5.54 14.12 7.46
N ILE A 137 4.80 14.92 6.69
CA ILE A 137 3.37 15.12 6.91
C ILE A 137 2.63 13.79 6.69
N ALA A 138 2.91 13.08 5.58
CA ALA A 138 2.24 11.85 5.21
C ALA A 138 2.37 10.75 6.28
N TRP A 139 3.59 10.46 6.74
CA TRP A 139 3.78 9.40 7.73
C TRP A 139 3.37 9.84 9.14
N ALA A 140 3.50 11.13 9.49
CA ALA A 140 3.00 11.64 10.76
C ALA A 140 1.47 11.49 10.86
N ASP A 141 0.74 11.76 9.77
CA ASP A 141 -0.73 11.66 9.70
C ASP A 141 -1.24 10.32 10.23
N LEU A 142 -0.56 9.21 9.95
CA LEU A 142 -0.97 7.87 10.42
C LEU A 142 -0.21 7.39 11.65
N SER A 143 1.07 7.74 11.80
CA SER A 143 1.92 7.15 12.87
C SER A 143 1.64 7.69 14.26
N VAL A 144 1.05 8.88 14.37
CA VAL A 144 0.66 9.48 15.66
C VAL A 144 -0.85 9.44 15.89
N ALA A 145 -1.60 8.77 15.01
CA ALA A 145 -3.04 8.68 15.13
C ALA A 145 -3.43 7.71 16.26
N ASP A 146 -4.28 8.18 17.17
CA ASP A 146 -4.89 7.33 18.21
C ASP A 146 -5.87 6.32 17.58
N ASP A 147 -6.67 6.79 16.61
CA ASP A 147 -7.56 5.96 15.82
C ASP A 147 -7.13 5.89 14.35
N LEU A 148 -6.43 4.82 13.98
CA LEU A 148 -5.92 4.61 12.63
C LEU A 148 -7.04 4.45 11.60
N TYR A 149 -8.13 3.75 11.95
CA TYR A 149 -9.27 3.55 11.06
C TYR A 149 -9.93 4.89 10.69
N GLU A 150 -10.30 5.67 11.71
CA GLU A 150 -10.92 6.99 11.50
C GLU A 150 -9.96 7.96 10.81
N GLN A 151 -8.68 7.91 11.15
CA GLN A 151 -7.68 8.74 10.52
C GLN A 151 -7.61 8.48 9.01
N VAL A 152 -7.58 7.22 8.55
CA VAL A 152 -7.56 6.93 7.11
C VAL A 152 -8.87 7.36 6.44
N PHE A 153 -10.01 7.17 7.11
CA PHE A 153 -11.32 7.57 6.59
C PHE A 153 -11.42 9.09 6.34
N GLN A 154 -10.85 9.89 7.24
CA GLN A 154 -10.90 11.35 7.19
C GLN A 154 -9.65 11.98 6.54
N SER A 155 -8.63 11.16 6.23
CA SER A 155 -7.34 11.66 5.77
C SER A 155 -7.46 12.38 4.44
N LYS A 156 -6.73 13.49 4.39
CA LYS A 156 -6.48 14.28 3.19
C LYS A 156 -5.39 13.70 2.31
N TYR A 157 -4.59 12.78 2.85
CA TYR A 157 -3.36 12.28 2.23
C TYR A 157 -3.47 10.81 1.86
N TRP A 158 -4.34 10.07 2.53
CA TRP A 158 -4.47 8.62 2.43
C TRP A 158 -5.87 8.22 2.00
N ALA A 159 -5.95 7.20 1.17
CA ALA A 159 -7.17 6.48 0.86
C ALA A 159 -6.98 5.01 1.22
N TRP A 160 -8.09 4.30 1.46
CA TRP A 160 -8.07 2.85 1.58
C TRP A 160 -7.53 2.23 0.28
N TYR A 161 -6.47 1.43 0.39
CA TYR A 161 -5.95 0.68 -0.77
C TYR A 161 -6.89 -0.47 -1.14
N ASP A 162 -7.41 -1.15 -0.12
CA ASP A 162 -8.39 -2.21 -0.21
C ASP A 162 -9.41 -1.97 0.91
N LEU A 163 -10.67 -1.74 0.53
CA LEU A 163 -11.73 -1.45 1.50
C LEU A 163 -12.05 -2.65 2.39
N LEU A 164 -11.86 -3.89 1.90
CA LEU A 164 -12.14 -5.08 2.69
C LEU A 164 -10.98 -5.33 3.66
N HIS A 165 -9.82 -5.63 3.10
CA HIS A 165 -8.66 -6.05 3.88
C HIS A 165 -8.00 -4.90 4.64
N GLY A 166 -7.91 -3.71 4.04
CA GLY A 166 -7.29 -2.55 4.68
C GLY A 166 -8.01 -2.15 5.95
N GLN A 167 -9.33 -2.02 5.88
CA GLN A 167 -10.19 -1.71 7.02
C GLN A 167 -10.12 -2.80 8.09
N LEU A 168 -10.23 -4.07 7.69
CA LEU A 168 -10.09 -5.21 8.59
C LEU A 168 -8.77 -5.17 9.37
N PHE A 169 -7.64 -4.94 8.69
CA PHE A 169 -6.33 -4.90 9.35
C PHE A 169 -6.20 -3.73 10.32
N THR A 170 -6.80 -2.57 10.03
CA THR A 170 -6.81 -1.45 10.98
C THR A 170 -7.66 -1.75 12.22
N LEU A 171 -8.86 -2.34 12.06
CA LEU A 171 -9.71 -2.74 13.19
C LEU A 171 -9.00 -3.77 14.08
N LEU A 172 -8.40 -4.80 13.47
CA LEU A 172 -7.60 -5.80 14.20
C LEU A 172 -6.35 -5.20 14.85
N HIS A 173 -5.70 -4.20 14.23
CA HIS A 173 -4.54 -3.51 14.81
C HIS A 173 -4.90 -2.84 16.13
N GLN A 174 -6.08 -2.21 16.15
CA GLN A 174 -6.60 -1.41 17.26
C GLN A 174 -7.41 -2.24 18.26
N GLN A 175 -7.44 -3.58 18.10
CA GLN A 175 -8.16 -4.49 18.97
C GLN A 175 -9.67 -4.22 19.03
N ARG A 176 -10.24 -3.64 17.97
CA ARG A 176 -11.68 -3.44 17.78
C ARG A 176 -12.30 -4.74 17.28
N TRP A 177 -12.32 -5.74 18.15
CA TRP A 177 -12.65 -7.13 17.80
C TRP A 177 -14.07 -7.31 17.27
N ASP A 178 -15.05 -6.73 17.95
CA ASP A 178 -16.46 -6.81 17.54
C ASP A 178 -16.67 -6.14 16.18
N ASP A 179 -16.09 -4.96 15.98
CA ASP A 179 -16.14 -4.24 14.70
C ASP A 179 -15.45 -5.03 13.57
N ALA A 180 -14.33 -5.71 13.85
CA ALA A 180 -13.64 -6.52 12.86
C ALA A 180 -14.48 -7.74 12.44
N LEU A 181 -15.20 -8.36 13.39
CA LEU A 181 -16.13 -9.46 13.11
C LEU A 181 -17.36 -8.95 12.34
N GLU A 182 -17.96 -7.85 12.76
CA GLU A 182 -19.07 -7.23 12.04
C GLU A 182 -18.67 -6.87 10.60
N HIS A 183 -17.48 -6.28 10.43
CA HIS A 183 -16.94 -5.92 9.13
C HIS A 183 -16.81 -7.13 8.21
N VAL A 184 -16.16 -8.23 8.63
CA VAL A 184 -16.01 -9.42 7.78
C VAL A 184 -17.35 -10.12 7.52
N HIS A 185 -18.27 -10.11 8.48
CA HIS A 185 -19.62 -10.67 8.31
C HIS A 185 -20.51 -9.82 7.39
N SER A 186 -20.19 -8.54 7.20
CA SER A 186 -20.91 -7.67 6.26
C SER A 186 -20.52 -7.90 4.79
N TRP A 187 -19.43 -8.62 4.54
CA TRP A 187 -18.96 -8.89 3.18
C TRP A 187 -19.94 -9.80 2.44
N THR A 188 -20.04 -9.57 1.14
CA THR A 188 -20.85 -10.38 0.22
C THR A 188 -19.96 -10.99 -0.87
N GLU A 189 -20.49 -11.98 -1.59
CA GLU A 189 -19.81 -12.53 -2.78
C GLU A 189 -19.46 -11.44 -3.80
N LYS A 190 -20.29 -10.39 -3.89
CA LYS A 190 -20.05 -9.24 -4.78
C LYS A 190 -18.86 -8.39 -4.34
N ASP A 191 -18.57 -8.33 -3.04
CA ASP A 191 -17.42 -7.59 -2.53
C ASP A 191 -16.12 -8.36 -2.84
N ILE A 192 -16.16 -9.70 -2.72
CA ILE A 192 -15.07 -10.59 -3.12
C ILE A 192 -14.82 -10.52 -4.63
N ASN A 193 -15.87 -10.65 -5.45
CA ASN A 193 -15.79 -10.63 -6.91
C ASN A 193 -16.43 -9.36 -7.51
N LYS A 194 -15.84 -8.20 -7.21
CA LYS A 194 -16.36 -6.90 -7.66
C LYS A 194 -16.47 -6.76 -9.18
N GLN A 195 -15.63 -7.47 -9.93
CA GLN A 195 -15.56 -7.40 -11.39
C GLN A 195 -16.43 -8.45 -12.09
N GLY A 196 -17.04 -9.38 -11.35
CA GLY A 196 -17.81 -10.48 -11.93
C GLY A 196 -16.97 -11.39 -12.82
N LEU A 197 -15.72 -11.65 -12.41
CA LEU A 197 -14.82 -12.55 -13.12
C LEU A 197 -15.26 -14.00 -12.97
N ASP A 198 -14.95 -14.82 -13.97
CA ASP A 198 -15.16 -16.26 -13.91
C ASP A 198 -14.23 -16.89 -12.86
N GLU A 199 -14.73 -17.93 -12.20
CA GLU A 199 -13.96 -18.73 -11.25
C GLU A 199 -12.88 -19.55 -11.99
N GLU A 200 -11.67 -19.59 -11.42
CA GLU A 200 -10.61 -20.39 -11.99
C GLU A 200 -10.72 -21.86 -11.53
N PRO A 201 -10.58 -22.85 -12.43
CA PRO A 201 -10.63 -24.26 -12.05
C PRO A 201 -9.63 -24.60 -10.93
N GLY A 202 -10.13 -25.16 -9.82
CA GLY A 202 -9.32 -25.56 -8.65
C GLY A 202 -9.03 -24.44 -7.64
N LYS A 203 -9.55 -23.23 -7.88
CA LYS A 203 -9.51 -22.12 -6.94
C LYS A 203 -10.86 -21.93 -6.24
N TRP A 204 -10.91 -21.03 -5.26
CA TRP A 204 -12.12 -20.76 -4.49
C TRP A 204 -13.18 -20.03 -5.31
N THR A 205 -14.44 -20.39 -5.08
CA THR A 205 -15.59 -19.55 -5.42
C THR A 205 -15.62 -18.29 -4.55
N ALA A 206 -16.45 -17.31 -4.91
CA ALA A 206 -16.62 -16.11 -4.09
C ALA A 206 -17.15 -16.44 -2.68
N GLN A 207 -18.07 -17.41 -2.59
CA GLN A 207 -18.61 -17.89 -1.33
C GLN A 207 -17.55 -18.63 -0.49
N GLU A 208 -16.73 -19.49 -1.10
CA GLU A 208 -15.66 -20.21 -0.37
C GLU A 208 -14.60 -19.26 0.18
N GLU A 209 -14.25 -18.20 -0.56
CA GLU A 209 -13.34 -17.16 -0.09
C GLU A 209 -13.95 -16.35 1.07
N LEU A 210 -15.23 -16.01 1.00
CA LEU A 210 -15.98 -15.37 2.08
C LEU A 210 -16.02 -16.24 3.34
N ASP A 211 -16.38 -17.52 3.21
CA ASP A 211 -16.43 -18.47 4.33
C ASP A 211 -15.05 -18.63 4.98
N ASN A 212 -13.99 -18.68 4.17
CA ASN A 212 -12.61 -18.72 4.65
C ASN A 212 -12.24 -17.42 5.39
N ALA A 213 -12.65 -16.26 4.88
CA ALA A 213 -12.38 -14.98 5.52
C ALA A 213 -13.04 -14.89 6.90
N ILE A 214 -14.33 -15.22 6.99
CA ILE A 214 -15.07 -15.27 8.26
C ILE A 214 -14.36 -16.21 9.24
N ARG A 215 -14.07 -17.44 8.82
CA ARG A 215 -13.40 -18.44 9.68
C ARG A 215 -12.04 -17.93 10.19
N LEU A 216 -11.18 -17.43 9.32
CA LEU A 216 -9.83 -16.98 9.69
C LEU A 216 -9.83 -15.76 10.60
N VAL A 217 -10.74 -14.82 10.38
CA VAL A 217 -10.86 -13.63 11.23
C VAL A 217 -11.38 -14.02 12.61
N THR A 218 -12.39 -14.87 12.70
CA THR A 218 -12.90 -15.42 13.98
C THR A 218 -11.79 -16.13 14.75
N GLU A 219 -11.06 -17.06 14.10
CA GLU A 219 -9.91 -17.75 14.71
C GLU A 219 -8.83 -16.77 15.18
N TYR A 220 -8.58 -15.71 14.41
CA TYR A 220 -7.62 -14.68 14.79
C TYR A 220 -8.08 -13.91 16.03
N VAL A 221 -9.33 -13.47 16.09
CA VAL A 221 -9.90 -12.74 17.22
C VAL A 221 -9.89 -13.59 18.48
N GLU A 222 -10.41 -14.82 18.44
CA GLU A 222 -10.45 -15.74 19.59
C GLU A 222 -9.07 -16.03 20.19
N LYS A 223 -8.04 -16.03 19.33
CA LYS A 223 -6.66 -16.25 19.74
C LYS A 223 -6.04 -15.03 20.45
N HIS A 224 -6.41 -13.81 20.07
CA HIS A 224 -5.75 -12.58 20.53
C HIS A 224 -6.59 -11.76 21.52
N GLN A 225 -7.87 -12.09 21.72
CA GLN A 225 -8.73 -11.48 22.74
C GLN A 225 -8.42 -11.94 24.18
N LYS A 226 -7.61 -13.01 24.33
CA LYS A 226 -7.20 -13.57 25.63
C LYS A 226 -6.06 -12.79 26.28
#